data_AF-A0A7L2H3Q9-F1
#
_entry.id   AF-A0A7L2H3Q9-F1
#
_cell.length_a   1.000
_cell.length_b   1.000
_cell.length_c   1.000
_cell.angle_alpha   90.00
_cell.angle_beta   90.00
_cell.angle_gamma   90.00
#
_symmetry.space_group_name_H-M   'P 1'
#
loop_
_entity.id
_entity.type
_entity.pdbx_description
1 polymer ?
#
loop_
_entity_poly.entity_id
_entity_poly.type
_entity_poly.pdbx_seq_one_letter_code
_entity_poly.pdbx_strand_id
1 'polypeptide(L)'
;MMKARRVQVLLIVAVLSFLLIHFRLLPCSNNAPMEEKPSPVHILILSSWRSGSSFTGQIFSQHPSVFYLMEPAWHVWVTMYQNSAKVLHMAVRDLVRSVFLCDMSVFDAYMSSQKKKSDLFQWETSRALCSPPACDSFSRSDIITAGNCRTICGKYPFSKVEEACKTYSHVAIKEVRFFDLKVLYPLLTDPSLNLKIIHLVRDPRAVFRSRENTMADLKRDSNIVVGSQRTKGEMGPYNTMQIICKSHVEIYKAGSQAIPSFLKDRYLLVRYEDIVRDPLARAAQMYRFAELHFTPKLQKWVHNITHGRGQGAQAFDIGSRDALNVSQAWRKTLPFQKIEKVQNVCKDAMNLLGYQLVQSEEEQKNMSLDLLFAQS
;
A
#
# COMPACT_ATOMS: atom_id res chain seq x y z
N MET A 1 -10.84 -53.76 -66.18
CA MET A 1 -10.44 -52.47 -65.57
C MET A 1 -11.22 -52.05 -64.32
N MET A 2 -12.50 -52.40 -64.13
CA MET A 2 -13.28 -51.95 -62.95
C MET A 2 -12.93 -52.60 -61.60
N LYS A 3 -12.46 -53.85 -61.57
CA LYS A 3 -12.09 -54.54 -60.31
C LYS A 3 -10.83 -53.94 -59.65
N ALA A 4 -9.83 -53.55 -60.45
CA ALA A 4 -8.59 -52.95 -59.94
C ALA A 4 -8.83 -51.60 -59.25
N ARG A 5 -9.70 -50.74 -59.81
CA ARG A 5 -10.08 -49.46 -59.21
C ARG A 5 -10.78 -49.60 -57.85
N ARG A 6 -11.63 -50.62 -57.66
CA ARG A 6 -12.31 -50.86 -56.37
C ARG A 6 -11.36 -51.31 -55.27
N VAL A 7 -10.38 -52.15 -55.61
CA VAL A 7 -9.33 -52.57 -54.67
C VAL A 7 -8.45 -51.40 -54.25
N GLN A 8 -8.12 -50.51 -55.19
CA GLN A 8 -7.33 -49.31 -54.92
C GLN A 8 -8.06 -48.32 -54.00
N VAL A 9 -9.37 -48.13 -54.19
CA VAL A 9 -10.19 -47.28 -53.31
C VAL A 9 -10.29 -47.86 -51.90
N LEU A 10 -10.49 -49.18 -51.77
CA LEU A 10 -10.56 -49.83 -50.46
C LEU A 10 -9.23 -49.74 -49.69
N LEU A 11 -8.09 -49.85 -50.39
CA LEU A 11 -6.77 -49.66 -49.80
C LEU A 11 -6.56 -48.22 -49.30
N ILE A 12 -6.97 -47.23 -50.09
CA ILE A 12 -6.86 -45.82 -49.69
C ILE A 12 -7.71 -45.54 -48.46
N VAL A 13 -8.95 -46.05 -48.43
CA VAL A 13 -9.84 -45.89 -47.27
C VAL A 13 -9.26 -46.56 -46.03
N ALA A 14 -8.72 -47.78 -46.15
CA ALA A 14 -8.09 -48.48 -45.04
C ALA A 14 -6.87 -47.74 -44.48
N VAL A 15 -6.02 -47.18 -45.34
CA VAL A 15 -4.86 -46.37 -44.93
C VAL A 15 -5.29 -45.08 -44.25
N LEU A 16 -6.30 -44.39 -44.77
CA LEU A 16 -6.82 -43.16 -44.16
C LEU A 16 -7.48 -43.44 -42.80
N SER A 17 -8.23 -44.54 -42.67
CA SER A 17 -8.80 -44.97 -41.40
C SER A 17 -7.72 -45.35 -40.38
N PHE A 18 -6.66 -46.03 -40.81
CA PHE A 18 -5.53 -46.38 -39.95
C PHE A 18 -4.77 -45.12 -39.49
N LEU A 19 -4.53 -44.15 -40.38
CA LEU A 19 -3.91 -42.87 -40.04
C LEU A 19 -4.77 -42.06 -39.07
N LEU A 20 -6.09 -42.03 -39.24
CA LEU A 20 -7.02 -41.37 -38.31
C LEU A 20 -7.04 -42.03 -36.93
N ILE A 21 -7.00 -43.36 -36.87
CA ILE A 21 -6.93 -44.11 -35.61
C ILE A 21 -5.57 -43.87 -34.94
N HIS A 22 -4.47 -43.86 -35.71
CA HIS A 22 -3.14 -43.60 -35.17
C HIS A 22 -2.99 -42.17 -34.65
N PHE A 23 -3.58 -41.17 -35.32
CA PHE A 23 -3.65 -39.79 -34.83
C PHE A 23 -4.51 -39.64 -33.58
N ARG A 24 -5.57 -40.44 -33.42
CA ARG A 24 -6.42 -40.44 -32.20
C ARG A 24 -5.80 -41.21 -31.03
N LEU A 25 -4.93 -42.18 -31.30
CA LEU A 25 -4.26 -43.01 -30.30
C LEU A 25 -2.83 -42.55 -29.98
N LEU A 26 -2.28 -41.57 -30.70
CA LEU A 26 -1.08 -40.86 -30.31
C LEU A 26 -1.36 -40.21 -28.95
N PRO A 27 -0.69 -40.64 -27.86
CA PRO A 27 -0.80 -39.93 -26.62
C PRO A 27 -0.19 -38.56 -26.88
N CYS A 28 -1.03 -37.52 -26.92
CA CYS A 28 -0.56 -36.16 -26.75
C CYS A 28 0.18 -36.16 -25.41
N SER A 29 1.52 -36.22 -25.48
CA SER A 29 2.37 -35.90 -24.35
C SER A 29 2.08 -34.44 -24.05
N ASN A 30 1.15 -34.21 -23.14
CA ASN A 30 0.84 -32.91 -22.54
C ASN A 30 1.97 -32.51 -21.58
N ASN A 31 3.22 -32.56 -22.05
CA ASN A 31 4.30 -31.78 -21.49
C ASN A 31 4.36 -30.46 -22.25
N ALA A 32 3.22 -29.74 -22.31
CA ALA A 32 3.32 -28.30 -22.37
C ALA A 32 4.02 -27.89 -21.06
N PRO A 33 5.09 -27.08 -21.08
CA PRO A 33 5.56 -26.48 -19.85
C PRO A 33 4.34 -25.77 -19.27
N MET A 34 3.93 -26.19 -18.07
CA MET A 34 2.98 -25.41 -17.29
C MET A 34 3.62 -24.03 -17.22
N GLU A 35 3.08 -23.03 -17.93
CA GLU A 35 3.55 -21.65 -17.80
C GLU A 35 3.55 -21.37 -16.31
N GLU A 36 4.75 -21.29 -15.71
CA GLU A 36 4.88 -20.96 -14.31
C GLU A 36 4.18 -19.62 -14.15
N LYS A 37 3.04 -19.63 -13.46
CA LYS A 37 2.29 -18.41 -13.18
C LYS A 37 3.29 -17.46 -12.54
N PRO A 38 3.56 -16.29 -13.12
CA PRO A 38 4.62 -15.41 -12.65
C PRO A 38 4.39 -15.10 -11.17
N SER A 39 5.46 -15.19 -10.38
CA SER A 39 5.41 -14.98 -8.93
C SER A 39 4.77 -13.62 -8.63
N PRO A 40 3.82 -13.53 -7.68
CA PRO A 40 3.18 -12.26 -7.36
C PRO A 40 4.19 -11.17 -6.96
N VAL A 41 3.94 -9.93 -7.37
CA VAL A 41 4.70 -8.76 -6.91
C VAL A 41 4.10 -8.29 -5.58
N HIS A 42 4.94 -8.10 -4.58
CA HIS A 42 4.52 -7.69 -3.25
C HIS A 42 4.92 -6.24 -3.02
N ILE A 43 4.00 -5.37 -2.64
CA ILE A 43 4.26 -3.95 -2.43
C ILE A 43 3.99 -3.60 -0.97
N LEU A 44 4.99 -3.10 -0.26
CA LEU A 44 4.81 -2.48 1.05
C LEU A 44 4.81 -0.96 0.89
N ILE A 45 3.67 -0.36 1.15
CA ILE A 45 3.50 1.09 1.28
C ILE A 45 3.85 1.45 2.73
N LEU A 46 5.11 1.83 2.93
CA LEU A 46 5.70 2.13 4.23
C LEU A 46 5.63 3.62 4.53
N SER A 47 5.13 4.01 5.70
CA SER A 47 4.94 5.42 6.07
C SER A 47 4.91 5.59 7.59
N SER A 48 4.72 6.81 8.07
CA SER A 48 4.09 7.08 9.37
C SER A 48 2.63 7.53 9.20
N TRP A 49 1.87 7.64 10.29
CA TRP A 49 0.51 8.22 10.21
C TRP A 49 0.53 9.65 9.68
N ARG A 50 -0.55 10.00 8.98
CA ARG A 50 -0.82 11.33 8.41
C ARG A 50 0.11 11.79 7.29
N SER A 51 0.97 10.91 6.76
CA SER A 51 1.83 11.21 5.60
C SER A 51 1.17 10.94 4.23
N GLY A 52 -0.17 10.79 4.18
CA GLY A 52 -0.91 10.58 2.93
C GLY A 52 -1.00 9.13 2.46
N SER A 53 -0.50 8.17 3.25
CA SER A 53 -0.46 6.75 2.89
C SER A 53 -1.82 6.09 2.65
N SER A 54 -2.90 6.57 3.27
CA SER A 54 -4.25 6.07 2.95
C SER A 54 -4.66 6.39 1.52
N PHE A 55 -4.35 7.61 1.03
CA PHE A 55 -4.62 8.00 -0.35
C PHE A 55 -3.75 7.19 -1.32
N THR A 56 -2.44 7.08 -1.05
CA THR A 56 -1.56 6.24 -1.87
C THR A 56 -1.99 4.77 -1.86
N GLY A 57 -2.47 4.24 -0.74
CA GLY A 57 -3.06 2.91 -0.68
C GLY A 57 -4.26 2.74 -1.60
N GLN A 58 -5.12 3.76 -1.73
CA GLN A 58 -6.24 3.71 -2.67
C GLN A 58 -5.81 3.76 -4.14
N ILE A 59 -4.73 4.48 -4.45
CA ILE A 59 -4.12 4.47 -5.79
C ILE A 59 -3.80 3.02 -6.22
N PHE A 60 -3.37 2.15 -5.31
CA PHE A 60 -3.15 0.72 -5.59
C PHE A 60 -4.42 -0.13 -5.47
N SER A 61 -5.23 0.07 -4.42
CA SER A 61 -6.44 -0.70 -4.14
C SER A 61 -7.40 -0.74 -5.32
N GLN A 62 -7.55 0.38 -6.04
CA GLN A 62 -8.50 0.48 -7.14
C GLN A 62 -8.05 -0.26 -8.42
N HIS A 63 -6.83 -0.81 -8.46
CA HIS A 63 -6.35 -1.57 -9.62
C HIS A 63 -6.96 -3.00 -9.67
N PRO A 64 -7.41 -3.49 -10.85
CA PRO A 64 -8.04 -4.81 -10.98
C PRO A 64 -7.11 -5.99 -10.69
N SER A 65 -5.79 -5.79 -10.74
CA SER A 65 -4.78 -6.83 -10.49
C SER A 65 -4.17 -6.80 -9.09
N VAL A 66 -4.60 -5.89 -8.21
CA VAL A 66 -4.04 -5.71 -6.86
C VAL A 66 -5.02 -6.19 -5.80
N PHE A 67 -4.53 -7.05 -4.91
CA PHE A 67 -5.11 -7.29 -3.59
C PHE A 67 -4.48 -6.31 -2.60
N TYR A 68 -5.28 -5.46 -1.97
CA TYR A 68 -4.79 -4.43 -1.04
C TYR A 68 -5.31 -4.68 0.37
N LEU A 69 -4.48 -4.52 1.41
CA LEU A 69 -4.94 -4.41 2.79
C LEU A 69 -4.34 -3.17 3.47
N MET A 70 -5.19 -2.47 4.23
CA MET A 70 -4.79 -1.32 5.02
C MET A 70 -4.44 -1.78 6.43
N GLU A 71 -3.17 -1.65 6.82
CA GLU A 71 -2.64 -1.94 8.16
C GLU A 71 -3.12 -3.29 8.72
N PRO A 72 -2.92 -4.43 8.01
CA PRO A 72 -3.29 -5.74 8.53
C PRO A 72 -2.63 -6.03 9.90
N ALA A 73 -1.43 -5.49 10.17
CA ALA A 73 -0.78 -5.65 11.47
C ALA A 73 -1.45 -4.86 12.60
N TRP A 74 -2.45 -4.00 12.32
CA TRP A 74 -3.28 -3.32 13.32
C TRP A 74 -3.77 -4.27 14.41
N HIS A 75 -4.14 -5.50 14.02
CA HIS A 75 -4.59 -6.55 14.94
C HIS A 75 -3.52 -6.96 15.97
N VAL A 76 -2.24 -7.00 15.60
CA VAL A 76 -1.15 -7.22 16.56
C VAL A 76 -1.08 -6.07 17.56
N TRP A 77 -1.14 -4.83 17.03
CA TRP A 77 -0.99 -3.61 17.83
C TRP A 77 -2.10 -3.40 18.85
N VAL A 78 -3.35 -3.80 18.52
CA VAL A 78 -4.47 -3.65 19.45
C VAL A 78 -4.57 -4.80 20.44
N THR A 79 -4.21 -6.02 20.04
CA THR A 79 -4.21 -7.18 20.93
C THR A 79 -3.05 -7.11 21.92
N MET A 80 -1.89 -6.60 21.50
CA MET A 80 -0.68 -6.51 22.33
C MET A 80 -0.28 -5.07 22.69
N TYR A 81 -1.27 -4.17 22.82
CA TYR A 81 -1.09 -2.71 22.97
C TYR A 81 -0.20 -2.25 24.15
N GLN A 82 0.05 -3.12 25.13
CA GLN A 82 0.92 -2.85 26.27
C GLN A 82 2.42 -2.86 25.90
N ASN A 83 2.75 -3.48 24.76
CA ASN A 83 4.12 -3.60 24.27
C ASN A 83 4.49 -2.44 23.33
N SER A 84 5.78 -2.14 23.25
CA SER A 84 6.29 -1.11 22.36
C SER A 84 6.40 -1.58 20.90
N ALA A 85 6.47 -0.62 19.98
CA ALA A 85 6.76 -0.88 18.56
C ALA A 85 8.02 -1.76 18.35
N LYS A 86 9.06 -1.53 19.16
CA LYS A 86 10.31 -2.29 19.11
C LYS A 86 10.13 -3.76 19.49
N VAL A 87 9.30 -4.05 20.49
CA VAL A 87 9.08 -5.43 20.98
C VAL A 87 8.26 -6.24 19.96
N LEU A 88 7.23 -5.63 19.38
CA LEU A 88 6.29 -6.32 18.50
C LEU A 88 6.77 -6.47 17.05
N HIS A 89 7.94 -5.93 16.72
CA HIS A 89 8.43 -5.86 15.34
C HIS A 89 8.53 -7.22 14.63
N MET A 90 8.80 -8.32 15.36
CA MET A 90 8.85 -9.68 14.82
C MET A 90 7.45 -10.19 14.51
N ALA A 91 6.53 -10.14 15.47
CA ALA A 91 5.13 -10.52 15.28
C ALA A 91 4.47 -9.78 14.11
N VAL A 92 4.73 -8.48 13.99
CA VAL A 92 4.21 -7.62 12.93
C VAL A 92 4.82 -7.99 11.58
N ARG A 93 6.13 -8.23 11.52
CA ARG A 93 6.82 -8.68 10.30
C ARG A 93 6.30 -10.04 9.85
N ASP A 94 6.12 -10.98 10.77
CA ASP A 94 5.68 -12.34 10.47
C ASP A 94 4.22 -12.35 9.99
N LEU A 95 3.35 -11.52 10.60
CA LEU A 95 1.99 -11.30 10.08
C LEU A 95 2.02 -10.73 8.66
N VAL A 96 2.80 -9.67 8.41
CA VAL A 96 2.91 -9.06 7.09
C VAL A 96 3.43 -10.06 6.05
N ARG A 97 4.40 -10.90 6.43
CA ARG A 97 4.91 -11.99 5.59
C ARG A 97 3.81 -12.97 5.19
N SER A 98 3.07 -13.50 6.17
CA SER A 98 1.98 -14.44 5.92
C SER A 98 0.91 -13.83 5.01
N VAL A 99 0.52 -12.57 5.26
CA VAL A 99 -0.45 -11.86 4.40
C VAL A 99 0.08 -11.71 2.96
N PHE A 100 1.36 -11.39 2.78
CA PHE A 100 1.95 -11.32 1.43
C PHE A 100 1.86 -12.66 0.69
N LEU A 101 2.07 -13.77 1.40
CA LEU A 101 1.92 -15.12 0.87
C LEU A 101 0.47 -15.60 0.78
N CYS A 102 -0.50 -14.72 1.05
CA CYS A 102 -1.92 -15.05 1.14
C CYS A 102 -2.21 -16.21 2.12
N ASP A 103 -1.52 -16.24 3.25
CA ASP A 103 -1.84 -17.09 4.40
C ASP A 103 -2.55 -16.23 5.46
N MET A 104 -3.87 -16.38 5.54
CA MET A 104 -4.69 -15.59 6.46
C MET A 104 -4.90 -16.30 7.81
N SER A 105 -4.34 -17.51 8.00
CA SER A 105 -4.39 -18.22 9.29
C SER A 105 -3.61 -17.49 10.38
N VAL A 106 -2.63 -16.65 10.01
CA VAL A 106 -1.87 -15.81 10.95
C VAL A 106 -2.75 -14.90 11.82
N PHE A 107 -3.95 -14.55 11.34
CA PHE A 107 -4.89 -13.75 12.11
C PHE A 107 -5.53 -14.51 13.27
N ASP A 108 -5.47 -15.85 13.31
CA ASP A 108 -5.99 -16.67 14.40
C ASP A 108 -5.32 -16.35 15.75
N ALA A 109 -4.07 -15.87 15.71
CA ALA A 109 -3.33 -15.44 16.90
C ALA A 109 -3.81 -14.10 17.48
N TYR A 110 -4.53 -13.28 16.70
CA TYR A 110 -4.85 -11.89 17.05
C TYR A 110 -6.32 -11.52 16.95
N MET A 111 -7.14 -12.38 16.34
CA MET A 111 -8.56 -12.16 16.09
C MET A 111 -9.39 -13.36 16.60
N SER A 112 -10.69 -13.16 16.80
CA SER A 112 -11.56 -14.24 17.27
C SER A 112 -11.65 -15.40 16.26
N SER A 113 -11.99 -16.60 16.74
CA SER A 113 -12.24 -17.76 15.88
C SER A 113 -13.45 -17.59 14.96
N GLN A 114 -14.42 -16.75 15.36
CA GLN A 114 -15.65 -16.45 14.61
C GLN A 114 -15.53 -15.19 13.74
N LYS A 115 -14.30 -14.77 13.42
CA LYS A 115 -14.03 -13.58 12.62
C LYS A 115 -14.69 -13.63 11.25
N LYS A 116 -15.19 -12.48 10.83
CA LYS A 116 -15.71 -12.20 9.50
C LYS A 116 -14.70 -11.36 8.72
N LYS A 117 -14.85 -11.32 7.40
CA LYS A 117 -14.06 -10.41 6.56
C LYS A 117 -14.15 -8.96 7.05
N SER A 118 -15.32 -8.55 7.54
CA SER A 118 -15.58 -7.21 8.06
C SER A 118 -14.82 -6.85 9.34
N ASP A 119 -14.23 -7.84 10.01
CA ASP A 119 -13.46 -7.62 11.24
C ASP A 119 -12.01 -7.23 10.92
N LEU A 120 -11.57 -7.37 9.66
CA LEU A 120 -10.29 -6.79 9.23
C LEU A 120 -10.35 -5.27 9.32
N PHE A 121 -9.29 -4.68 9.87
CA PHE A 121 -9.18 -3.24 9.98
C PHE A 121 -9.30 -2.60 8.59
N GLN A 122 -10.25 -1.68 8.43
CA GLN A 122 -10.48 -0.91 7.20
C GLN A 122 -10.68 -1.79 5.94
N TRP A 123 -11.25 -2.99 6.10
CA TRP A 123 -11.47 -3.97 5.02
C TRP A 123 -12.22 -3.38 3.81
N GLU A 124 -13.15 -2.47 4.05
CA GLU A 124 -14.00 -1.82 3.04
C GLU A 124 -13.21 -0.90 2.10
N THR A 125 -11.98 -0.54 2.47
CA THR A 125 -11.07 0.25 1.63
C THR A 125 -10.35 -0.62 0.59
N SER A 126 -10.49 -1.95 0.66
CA SER A 126 -9.91 -2.89 -0.28
C SER A 126 -10.92 -3.25 -1.38
N ARG A 127 -10.73 -2.73 -2.60
CA ARG A 127 -11.55 -3.10 -3.77
C ARG A 127 -11.58 -4.62 -3.97
N ALA A 128 -10.47 -5.29 -3.68
CA ALA A 128 -10.34 -6.75 -3.80
C ALA A 128 -11.25 -7.51 -2.82
N LEU A 129 -11.53 -6.94 -1.64
CA LEU A 129 -12.51 -7.48 -0.69
C LEU A 129 -13.95 -7.08 -1.00
N CYS A 130 -14.14 -6.19 -1.98
CA CYS A 130 -15.43 -5.69 -2.45
C CYS A 130 -15.81 -6.24 -3.83
N SER A 131 -15.06 -7.22 -4.37
CA SER A 131 -15.31 -7.83 -5.69
C SER A 131 -15.05 -9.34 -5.64
N PRO A 132 -15.44 -10.12 -6.67
CA PRO A 132 -15.31 -11.56 -6.64
C PRO A 132 -13.85 -12.02 -6.47
N PRO A 133 -13.60 -13.07 -5.66
CA PRO A 133 -14.59 -13.94 -4.99
C PRO A 133 -15.04 -13.47 -3.59
N ALA A 134 -14.58 -12.30 -3.12
CA ALA A 134 -14.87 -11.82 -1.76
C ALA A 134 -16.21 -11.08 -1.63
N CYS A 135 -16.80 -10.66 -2.74
CA CYS A 135 -18.14 -10.07 -2.81
C CYS A 135 -18.65 -10.14 -4.26
N ASP A 136 -19.88 -10.60 -4.48
CA ASP A 136 -20.38 -10.86 -5.84
C ASP A 136 -21.12 -9.65 -6.46
N SER A 137 -21.26 -8.56 -5.71
CA SER A 137 -22.08 -7.41 -6.10
C SER A 137 -21.39 -6.39 -7.01
N PHE A 138 -20.08 -6.49 -7.21
CA PHE A 138 -19.30 -5.54 -8.02
C PHE A 138 -18.33 -6.27 -8.96
N SER A 139 -17.93 -5.64 -10.05
CA SER A 139 -16.89 -6.18 -10.94
C SER A 139 -15.49 -5.90 -10.40
N ARG A 140 -14.54 -6.79 -10.74
CA ARG A 140 -13.11 -6.59 -10.44
C ARG A 140 -12.53 -5.33 -11.09
N SER A 141 -13.14 -4.84 -12.18
CA SER A 141 -12.70 -3.61 -12.86
C SER A 141 -13.34 -2.33 -12.32
N ASP A 142 -14.25 -2.41 -11.34
CA ASP A 142 -14.98 -1.25 -10.84
C ASP A 142 -14.14 -0.38 -9.92
N ILE A 143 -14.43 0.92 -9.93
CA ILE A 143 -13.97 1.82 -8.88
C ILE A 143 -15.01 1.77 -7.77
N ILE A 144 -14.62 1.28 -6.59
CA ILE A 144 -15.55 1.00 -5.50
C ILE A 144 -15.20 1.90 -4.32
N THR A 145 -16.20 2.63 -3.82
CA THR A 145 -16.05 3.46 -2.62
C THR A 145 -16.19 2.61 -1.35
N ALA A 146 -15.49 3.03 -0.29
CA ALA A 146 -15.56 2.36 1.00
C ALA A 146 -16.99 2.26 1.56
N GLY A 147 -17.79 3.32 1.39
CA GLY A 147 -19.20 3.34 1.82
C GLY A 147 -20.05 2.27 1.13
N ASN A 148 -19.96 2.18 -0.20
CA ASN A 148 -20.70 1.16 -0.96
C ASN A 148 -20.28 -0.25 -0.58
N CYS A 149 -18.96 -0.46 -0.44
CA CYS A 149 -18.45 -1.76 -0.03
C CYS A 149 -18.91 -2.15 1.37
N ARG A 150 -18.82 -1.24 2.35
CA ARG A 150 -19.23 -1.50 3.73
C ARG A 150 -20.69 -1.94 3.81
N THR A 151 -21.58 -1.26 3.08
CA THR A 151 -23.02 -1.54 3.08
C THR A 151 -23.35 -2.90 2.47
N ILE A 152 -22.68 -3.29 1.38
CA ILE A 152 -23.08 -4.44 0.57
C ILE A 152 -22.29 -5.71 0.92
N CYS A 153 -20.98 -5.58 1.16
CA CYS A 153 -20.05 -6.71 1.16
C CYS A 153 -19.64 -7.21 2.56
N GLY A 154 -20.19 -6.67 3.65
CA GLY A 154 -19.70 -6.95 5.02
C GLY A 154 -19.99 -8.34 5.56
N LYS A 155 -20.94 -9.07 4.96
CA LYS A 155 -21.45 -10.35 5.51
C LYS A 155 -20.62 -11.59 5.14
N TYR A 156 -19.65 -11.46 4.25
CA TYR A 156 -18.86 -12.59 3.75
C TYR A 156 -17.92 -13.16 4.83
N PRO A 157 -17.71 -14.49 4.85
CA PRO A 157 -16.83 -15.12 5.83
C PRO A 157 -15.37 -14.74 5.61
N PHE A 158 -14.55 -14.88 6.66
CA PHE A 158 -13.15 -14.49 6.61
C PHE A 158 -12.32 -15.30 5.61
N SER A 159 -12.66 -16.56 5.35
CA SER A 159 -12.00 -17.41 4.35
C SER A 159 -11.96 -16.80 2.94
N LYS A 160 -12.94 -15.94 2.61
CA LYS A 160 -12.96 -15.22 1.32
C LYS A 160 -11.83 -14.22 1.15
N VAL A 161 -11.20 -13.76 2.22
CA VAL A 161 -10.02 -12.87 2.18
C VAL A 161 -8.85 -13.61 1.52
N GLU A 162 -8.60 -14.84 1.96
CA GLU A 162 -7.54 -15.68 1.45
C GLU A 162 -7.80 -16.12 0.01
N GLU A 163 -9.03 -16.59 -0.26
CA GLU A 163 -9.48 -16.98 -1.60
C GLU A 163 -9.30 -15.83 -2.60
N ALA A 164 -9.69 -14.62 -2.20
CA ALA A 164 -9.48 -13.44 -3.03
C ALA A 164 -7.99 -13.16 -3.23
N CYS A 165 -7.18 -13.09 -2.17
CA CYS A 165 -5.75 -12.79 -2.25
C CYS A 165 -5.02 -13.65 -3.28
N LYS A 166 -5.25 -14.97 -3.26
CA LYS A 166 -4.63 -15.96 -4.17
C LYS A 166 -4.94 -15.75 -5.66
N THR A 167 -5.98 -14.97 -5.96
CA THR A 167 -6.41 -14.70 -7.35
C THR A 167 -5.75 -13.46 -7.98
N TYR A 168 -5.02 -12.66 -7.20
CA TYR A 168 -4.38 -11.43 -7.68
C TYR A 168 -2.90 -11.66 -8.02
N SER A 169 -2.37 -10.88 -8.97
CA SER A 169 -0.94 -10.92 -9.31
C SER A 169 -0.09 -9.98 -8.47
N HIS A 170 -0.71 -9.07 -7.73
CA HIS A 170 -0.03 -8.12 -6.87
C HIS A 170 -0.69 -8.10 -5.49
N VAL A 171 0.13 -8.10 -4.44
CA VAL A 171 -0.33 -7.95 -3.05
C VAL A 171 0.27 -6.68 -2.47
N ALA A 172 -0.56 -5.70 -2.18
CA ALA A 172 -0.16 -4.40 -1.65
C ALA A 172 -0.62 -4.26 -0.19
N ILE A 173 0.31 -3.96 0.71
CA ILE A 173 0.04 -3.74 2.13
C ILE A 173 0.48 -2.34 2.49
N LYS A 174 -0.36 -1.59 3.22
CA LYS A 174 0.03 -0.31 3.83
C LYS A 174 0.31 -0.49 5.30
N GLU A 175 1.51 -0.10 5.77
CA GLU A 175 1.86 -0.11 7.20
C GLU A 175 2.45 1.23 7.64
N VAL A 176 2.16 1.60 8.89
CA VAL A 176 2.54 2.91 9.46
C VAL A 176 3.37 2.83 10.75
N ARG A 177 3.71 1.61 11.18
CA ARG A 177 4.36 1.32 12.48
C ARG A 177 5.71 0.61 12.36
N PHE A 178 6.29 0.54 11.17
CA PHE A 178 7.70 0.12 11.01
C PHE A 178 8.59 1.37 11.02
N PHE A 179 9.37 1.52 12.09
CA PHE A 179 10.23 2.70 12.28
C PHE A 179 11.69 2.48 11.88
N ASP A 180 12.06 1.26 11.53
CA ASP A 180 13.40 0.90 11.08
C ASP A 180 13.26 -0.08 9.91
N LEU A 181 13.85 0.28 8.77
CA LEU A 181 13.81 -0.54 7.56
C LEU A 181 14.51 -1.90 7.78
N LYS A 182 15.52 -1.97 8.65
CA LYS A 182 16.31 -3.19 8.90
C LYS A 182 15.45 -4.33 9.45
N VAL A 183 14.37 -4.01 10.15
CA VAL A 183 13.38 -5.00 10.62
C VAL A 183 12.77 -5.77 9.45
N LEU A 184 12.66 -5.14 8.28
CA LEU A 184 12.06 -5.70 7.07
C LEU A 184 13.07 -6.42 6.17
N TYR A 185 14.37 -6.39 6.48
CA TYR A 185 15.40 -7.06 5.69
C TYR A 185 15.12 -8.56 5.49
N PRO A 186 14.67 -9.32 6.51
CA PRO A 186 14.29 -10.72 6.31
C PRO A 186 13.22 -10.92 5.23
N LEU A 187 12.28 -9.98 5.05
CA LEU A 187 11.26 -10.06 3.99
C LEU A 187 11.82 -9.70 2.61
N LEU A 188 12.79 -8.80 2.56
CA LEU A 188 13.46 -8.41 1.31
C LEU A 188 14.39 -9.52 0.80
N THR A 189 14.97 -10.30 1.70
CA THR A 189 15.84 -11.44 1.37
C THR A 189 15.11 -12.77 1.25
N ASP A 190 13.79 -12.79 1.49
CA ASP A 190 12.98 -14.00 1.38
C ASP A 190 12.76 -14.36 -0.09
N PRO A 191 13.20 -15.55 -0.55
CA PRO A 191 13.05 -15.95 -1.95
C PRO A 191 11.59 -16.18 -2.36
N SER A 192 10.67 -16.36 -1.40
CA SER A 192 9.24 -16.47 -1.67
C SER A 192 8.56 -15.11 -1.93
N LEU A 193 9.26 -13.99 -1.71
CA LEU A 193 8.71 -12.64 -1.82
C LEU A 193 9.44 -11.78 -2.86
N ASN A 194 8.71 -11.42 -3.93
CA ASN A 194 9.08 -10.28 -4.77
C ASN A 194 8.63 -8.94 -4.16
N LEU A 195 9.14 -8.62 -2.96
CA LEU A 195 8.81 -7.41 -2.19
C LEU A 195 9.47 -6.13 -2.72
N LYS A 196 8.70 -5.08 -2.97
CA LYS A 196 9.17 -3.71 -3.19
C LYS A 196 8.58 -2.76 -2.14
N ILE A 197 9.35 -1.76 -1.74
CA ILE A 197 8.96 -0.82 -0.69
C ILE A 197 8.78 0.57 -1.31
N ILE A 198 7.59 1.13 -1.15
CA ILE A 198 7.29 2.54 -1.42
C ILE A 198 7.29 3.26 -0.08
N HIS A 199 8.35 4.03 0.20
CA HIS A 199 8.48 4.81 1.43
C HIS A 199 7.88 6.20 1.23
N LEU A 200 6.75 6.46 1.89
CA LEU A 200 6.06 7.74 1.85
C LEU A 200 6.50 8.64 3.00
N VAL A 201 6.87 9.86 2.64
CA VAL A 201 7.17 10.95 3.57
C VAL A 201 6.30 12.16 3.27
N ARG A 202 6.14 13.04 4.27
CA ARG A 202 5.34 14.26 4.17
C ARG A 202 6.00 15.35 5.02
N ASP A 203 5.77 16.61 4.67
CA ASP A 203 6.24 17.76 5.45
C ASP A 203 5.86 17.59 6.94
N PRO A 204 6.84 17.54 7.86
CA PRO A 204 6.57 17.37 9.29
C PRO A 204 5.62 18.40 9.88
N ARG A 205 5.57 19.63 9.35
CA ARG A 205 4.66 20.70 9.79
C ARG A 205 3.22 20.37 9.40
N ALA A 206 3.02 19.82 8.21
CA ALA A 206 1.72 19.33 7.75
C ALA A 206 1.26 18.10 8.55
N VAL A 207 2.18 17.17 8.84
CA VAL A 207 1.92 16.00 9.69
C VAL A 207 1.51 16.46 11.09
N PHE A 208 2.28 17.36 11.71
CA PHE A 208 2.01 17.89 13.05
C PHE A 208 0.62 18.53 13.15
N ARG A 209 0.28 19.49 12.26
CA ARG A 209 -1.07 20.08 12.19
C ARG A 209 -2.14 19.00 12.14
N SER A 210 -1.92 18.02 11.27
CA SER A 210 -2.91 16.97 11.08
C SER A 210 -3.08 16.07 12.30
N ARG A 211 -2.02 15.86 13.08
CA ARG A 211 -2.06 15.10 14.33
C ARG A 211 -2.72 15.90 15.46
N GLU A 212 -2.52 17.22 15.54
CA GLU A 212 -3.23 18.06 16.52
C GLU A 212 -4.76 17.91 16.37
N ASN A 213 -5.25 17.88 15.12
CA ASN A 213 -6.68 17.68 14.83
C ASN A 213 -7.19 16.24 15.05
N THR A 214 -6.31 15.27 15.31
CA THR A 214 -6.64 13.84 15.45
C THR A 214 -5.98 13.21 16.68
N MET A 215 -5.68 14.03 17.68
CA MET A 215 -4.89 13.63 18.84
C MET A 215 -5.57 12.52 19.65
N ALA A 216 -6.90 12.56 19.76
CA ALA A 216 -7.68 11.53 20.45
C ALA A 216 -7.56 10.17 19.74
N ASP A 217 -7.75 10.16 18.41
CA ASP A 217 -7.69 8.95 17.58
C ASP A 217 -6.29 8.31 17.61
N LEU A 218 -5.25 9.14 17.61
CA LEU A 218 -3.85 8.70 17.55
C LEU A 218 -3.18 8.55 18.93
N LYS A 219 -3.95 8.63 20.03
CA LYS A 219 -3.38 8.53 21.39
C LYS A 219 -2.69 7.19 21.62
N ARG A 220 -3.35 6.08 21.25
CA ARG A 220 -2.79 4.73 21.37
C ARG A 220 -1.53 4.59 20.51
N ASP A 221 -1.62 5.03 19.26
CA ASP A 221 -0.50 5.01 18.33
C ASP A 221 0.71 5.76 18.84
N SER A 222 0.51 6.97 19.37
CA SER A 222 1.58 7.76 19.97
C SER A 222 2.22 7.04 21.15
N ASN A 223 1.40 6.41 22.01
CA ASN A 223 1.89 5.67 23.17
C ASN A 223 2.72 4.44 22.79
N ILE A 224 2.32 3.70 21.75
CA ILE A 224 3.06 2.52 21.25
C ILE A 224 4.46 2.92 20.77
N VAL A 225 4.60 4.13 20.22
CA VAL A 225 5.83 4.62 19.59
C VAL A 225 6.77 5.28 20.60
N VAL A 226 6.26 6.19 21.45
CA VAL A 226 7.11 6.99 22.34
C VAL A 226 6.90 6.69 23.83
N GLY A 227 5.92 5.88 24.18
CA GLY A 227 5.56 5.56 25.57
C GLY A 227 4.62 6.60 26.19
N SER A 228 3.71 6.13 27.05
CA SER A 228 2.63 6.92 27.63
C SER A 228 3.07 8.10 28.49
N GLN A 229 4.27 8.07 29.08
CA GLN A 229 4.79 9.19 29.85
C GLN A 229 5.32 10.30 28.95
N ARG A 230 5.96 9.94 27.83
CA ARG A 230 6.54 10.92 26.89
C ARG A 230 5.49 11.57 25.98
N THR A 231 4.26 11.05 25.93
CA THR A 231 3.14 11.67 25.21
C THR A 231 2.36 12.68 26.03
N LYS A 232 2.66 12.85 27.32
CA LYS A 232 1.97 13.80 28.21
C LYS A 232 2.56 15.20 28.12
N GLY A 233 1.74 16.19 28.50
CA GLY A 233 2.14 17.59 28.58
C GLY A 233 2.35 18.24 27.22
N GLU A 234 2.82 19.49 27.25
CA GLU A 234 3.01 20.31 26.05
C GLU A 234 3.99 19.68 25.05
N MET A 235 5.02 18.97 25.55
CA MET A 235 6.05 18.33 24.72
C MET A 235 5.60 17.01 24.09
N GLY A 236 4.47 16.44 24.49
CA GLY A 236 3.99 15.13 24.01
C GLY A 236 3.91 15.00 22.49
N PRO A 237 3.24 15.92 21.79
CA PRO A 237 3.17 15.94 20.33
C PRO A 237 4.55 16.06 19.66
N TYR A 238 5.45 16.88 20.21
CA TYR A 238 6.80 17.09 19.66
C TYR A 238 7.72 15.88 19.86
N ASN A 239 7.63 15.20 21.01
CA ASN A 239 8.34 13.94 21.25
C ASN A 239 7.93 12.88 20.23
N THR A 240 6.65 12.84 19.86
CA THR A 240 6.14 11.94 18.81
C THR A 240 6.70 12.31 17.44
N MET A 241 6.73 13.61 17.10
CA MET A 241 7.32 14.08 15.85
C MET A 241 8.82 13.77 15.76
N GLN A 242 9.56 13.92 16.85
CA GLN A 242 10.99 13.61 16.88
C GLN A 242 11.25 12.16 16.47
N ILE A 243 10.49 11.20 17.00
CA ILE A 243 10.64 9.78 16.64
C ILE A 243 10.22 9.50 15.20
N ILE A 244 9.11 10.10 14.73
CA ILE A 244 8.67 9.97 13.33
C ILE A 244 9.73 10.51 12.36
N CYS A 245 10.22 11.73 12.60
CA CYS A 245 11.21 12.37 11.74
C CYS A 245 12.55 11.63 11.75
N LYS A 246 13.02 11.20 12.93
CA LYS A 246 14.23 10.38 13.04
C LYS A 246 14.10 9.07 12.25
N SER A 247 12.95 8.40 12.38
CA SER A 247 12.66 7.16 11.68
C SER A 247 12.67 7.33 10.16
N HIS A 248 12.06 8.39 9.62
CA HIS A 248 12.12 8.66 8.18
C HIS A 248 13.54 8.86 7.66
N VAL A 249 14.41 9.54 8.44
CA VAL A 249 15.83 9.69 8.11
C VAL A 249 16.53 8.34 8.08
N GLU A 250 16.31 7.50 9.10
CA GLU A 250 16.93 6.18 9.22
C GLU A 250 16.47 5.23 8.10
N ILE A 251 15.16 5.19 7.81
CA ILE A 251 14.57 4.40 6.72
C ILE A 251 15.10 4.87 5.37
N TYR A 252 15.16 6.17 5.11
CA TYR A 252 15.68 6.71 3.86
C TYR A 252 17.16 6.37 3.69
N LYS A 253 17.99 6.56 4.73
CA LYS A 253 19.41 6.21 4.68
C LYS A 253 19.61 4.72 4.45
N ALA A 254 18.83 3.86 5.08
CA ALA A 254 18.93 2.42 4.89
C ALA A 254 18.45 1.99 3.48
N GLY A 255 17.34 2.54 3.00
CA GLY A 255 16.71 2.15 1.73
C GLY A 255 17.40 2.69 0.48
N SER A 256 18.02 3.87 0.59
CA SER A 256 18.71 4.52 -0.53
C SER A 256 20.18 4.08 -0.67
N GLN A 257 20.67 3.23 0.24
CA GLN A 257 22.00 2.64 0.13
C GLN A 257 22.00 1.54 -0.94
N ALA A 258 22.96 1.63 -1.87
CA ALA A 258 23.18 0.61 -2.90
C ALA A 258 23.89 -0.66 -2.36
N ILE A 259 24.39 -0.64 -1.12
CA ILE A 259 25.33 -1.63 -0.58
C ILE A 259 24.65 -2.90 -0.03
N PRO A 260 23.35 -2.91 0.28
CA PRO A 260 22.60 -4.16 0.22
C PRO A 260 22.03 -4.35 -1.20
N SER A 261 22.59 -5.27 -1.96
CA SER A 261 22.13 -5.56 -3.33
C SER A 261 20.64 -5.92 -3.41
N PHE A 262 20.07 -6.49 -2.35
CA PHE A 262 18.65 -6.83 -2.26
C PHE A 262 17.70 -5.62 -2.18
N LEU A 263 18.21 -4.40 -1.96
CA LEU A 263 17.41 -3.17 -1.99
C LEU A 263 17.41 -2.49 -3.35
N LYS A 264 18.38 -2.83 -4.21
CA LYS A 264 18.49 -2.25 -5.54
C LYS A 264 17.20 -2.49 -6.33
N ASP A 265 16.65 -1.43 -6.90
CA ASP A 265 15.40 -1.43 -7.67
C ASP A 265 14.15 -1.91 -6.88
N ARG A 266 14.26 -2.04 -5.55
CA ARG A 266 13.20 -2.52 -4.64
C ARG A 266 12.82 -1.50 -3.56
N TYR A 267 13.36 -0.29 -3.62
CA TYR A 267 13.02 0.82 -2.74
C TYR A 267 12.74 2.10 -3.54
N LEU A 268 11.62 2.76 -3.25
CA LEU A 268 11.23 4.03 -3.84
C LEU A 268 10.79 5.01 -2.75
N LEU A 269 11.49 6.15 -2.62
CA LEU A 269 11.02 7.28 -1.80
C LEU A 269 9.98 8.09 -2.59
N VAL A 270 8.88 8.45 -1.94
CA VAL A 270 7.85 9.33 -2.51
C VAL A 270 7.41 10.38 -1.48
N ARG A 271 7.44 11.65 -1.86
CA ARG A 271 6.86 12.73 -1.03
C ARG A 271 5.39 12.92 -1.36
N TYR A 272 4.59 13.07 -0.32
CA TYR A 272 3.18 13.40 -0.46
C TYR A 272 2.96 14.69 -1.26
N GLU A 273 3.81 15.69 -1.04
CA GLU A 273 3.73 16.98 -1.73
C GLU A 273 3.94 16.84 -3.25
N ASP A 274 4.83 15.95 -3.67
CA ASP A 274 5.06 15.67 -5.09
C ASP A 274 3.84 14.95 -5.70
N ILE A 275 3.19 14.05 -4.94
CA ILE A 275 1.95 13.39 -5.37
C ILE A 275 0.83 14.42 -5.58
N VAL A 276 0.63 15.36 -4.67
CA VAL A 276 -0.50 16.30 -4.80
C VAL A 276 -0.23 17.42 -5.81
N ARG A 277 1.05 17.73 -6.11
CA ARG A 277 1.43 18.69 -7.17
C ARG A 277 1.24 18.10 -8.57
N ASP A 278 1.62 16.85 -8.78
CA ASP A 278 1.46 16.16 -10.05
C ASP A 278 1.00 14.70 -9.83
N PRO A 279 -0.31 14.50 -9.56
CA PRO A 279 -0.82 13.20 -9.14
C PRO A 279 -0.74 12.15 -10.24
N LEU A 280 -0.87 12.54 -11.51
CA LEU A 280 -0.80 11.60 -12.63
C LEU A 280 0.63 11.13 -12.88
N ALA A 281 1.62 12.03 -12.91
CA ALA A 281 3.01 11.63 -13.12
C ALA A 281 3.55 10.78 -11.97
N ARG A 282 3.21 11.13 -10.72
CA ARG A 282 3.66 10.36 -9.55
C ARG A 282 2.96 9.02 -9.40
N ALA A 283 1.67 8.94 -9.71
CA ALA A 283 0.99 7.64 -9.82
C ALA A 283 1.62 6.77 -10.91
N ALA A 284 1.91 7.33 -12.10
CA ALA A 284 2.57 6.61 -13.17
C ALA A 284 3.99 6.12 -12.79
N GLN A 285 4.75 6.90 -12.03
CA GLN A 285 6.05 6.49 -11.49
C GLN A 285 5.92 5.29 -10.53
N MET A 286 4.98 5.36 -9.57
CA MET A 286 4.74 4.28 -8.62
C MET A 286 4.25 3.00 -9.31
N TYR A 287 3.42 3.13 -10.35
CA TYR A 287 2.94 1.99 -11.14
C TYR A 287 4.04 1.32 -11.94
N ARG A 288 4.92 2.09 -12.59
CA ARG A 288 6.10 1.55 -13.28
C ARG A 288 7.01 0.80 -12.32
N PHE A 289 7.28 1.39 -11.15
CA PHE A 289 8.06 0.73 -10.09
C PHE A 289 7.43 -0.58 -9.62
N ALA A 290 6.10 -0.61 -9.50
CA ALA A 290 5.33 -1.79 -9.10
C ALA A 290 5.01 -2.76 -10.25
N GLU A 291 5.54 -2.54 -11.47
CA GLU A 291 5.29 -3.38 -12.66
C GLU A 291 3.79 -3.47 -13.04
N LEU A 292 3.06 -2.38 -12.80
CA LEU A 292 1.64 -2.24 -13.10
C LEU A 292 1.38 -1.29 -14.25
N HIS A 293 0.33 -1.58 -15.03
CA HIS A 293 -0.15 -0.67 -16.06
C HIS A 293 -1.12 0.38 -15.48
N PHE A 294 -0.81 1.66 -15.66
CA PHE A 294 -1.66 2.75 -15.16
C PHE A 294 -2.81 3.04 -16.13
N THR A 295 -3.93 2.31 -15.97
CA THR A 295 -5.06 2.34 -16.91
C THR A 295 -5.70 3.74 -17.06
N PRO A 296 -6.30 4.07 -18.22
CA PRO A 296 -7.01 5.34 -18.41
C PRO A 296 -8.13 5.59 -17.40
N LYS A 297 -8.84 4.53 -16.98
CA LYS A 297 -9.90 4.61 -15.95
C LYS A 297 -9.32 5.09 -14.61
N LEU A 298 -8.16 4.57 -14.22
CA LEU A 298 -7.48 4.96 -12.98
C LEU A 298 -6.86 6.33 -13.08
N GLN A 299 -6.29 6.71 -14.23
CA GLN A 299 -5.82 8.08 -14.47
C GLN A 299 -6.94 9.11 -14.22
N LYS A 300 -8.12 8.88 -14.83
CA LYS A 300 -9.30 9.74 -14.62
C LYS A 300 -9.74 9.77 -13.15
N TRP A 301 -9.74 8.63 -12.47
CA TRP A 301 -10.09 8.56 -11.06
C TRP A 301 -9.11 9.33 -10.16
N VAL A 302 -7.79 9.13 -10.35
CA VAL A 302 -6.72 9.83 -9.62
C VAL A 302 -6.82 11.34 -9.82
N HIS A 303 -7.07 11.80 -11.04
CA HIS A 303 -7.30 13.22 -11.31
C HIS A 303 -8.51 13.76 -10.52
N ASN A 304 -9.66 13.08 -10.61
CA ASN A 304 -10.90 13.55 -10.00
C ASN A 304 -10.87 13.56 -8.46
N ILE A 305 -10.19 12.61 -7.83
CA ILE A 305 -10.10 12.54 -6.37
C ILE A 305 -9.11 13.57 -5.78
N THR A 306 -8.17 14.07 -6.58
CA THR A 306 -7.16 15.07 -6.15
C THR A 306 -7.53 16.51 -6.49
N HIS A 307 -8.43 16.71 -7.45
CA HIS A 307 -8.95 18.00 -7.90
C HIS A 307 -10.39 18.26 -7.40
N GLY A 308 -10.72 17.71 -6.23
CA GLY A 308 -11.98 17.98 -5.57
C GLY A 308 -12.09 19.41 -5.05
N ARG A 309 -13.23 19.75 -4.45
CA ARG A 309 -13.44 21.03 -3.75
C ARG A 309 -13.35 20.83 -2.24
N GLY A 310 -12.80 21.81 -1.53
CA GLY A 310 -12.75 21.84 -0.07
C GLY A 310 -11.72 20.91 0.57
N GLN A 311 -11.81 20.73 1.89
CA GLN A 311 -10.81 20.00 2.69
C GLN A 311 -11.08 18.49 2.84
N GLY A 312 -12.22 18.00 2.33
CA GLY A 312 -12.78 16.68 2.62
C GLY A 312 -13.76 16.71 3.80
N ALA A 313 -14.58 15.67 3.92
CA ALA A 313 -15.69 15.64 4.88
C ALA A 313 -15.24 15.35 6.33
N GLN A 314 -14.28 14.42 6.51
CA GLN A 314 -13.82 13.97 7.83
C GLN A 314 -12.31 13.70 7.84
N ALA A 315 -11.72 13.73 9.04
CA ALA A 315 -10.35 13.26 9.21
C ALA A 315 -10.26 11.76 8.88
N PHE A 316 -9.18 11.34 8.19
CA PHE A 316 -8.94 9.96 7.73
C PHE A 316 -9.79 9.47 6.56
N ASP A 317 -10.86 10.18 6.21
CA ASP A 317 -11.58 9.93 4.97
C ASP A 317 -10.65 10.09 3.75
N ILE A 318 -10.92 9.34 2.69
CA ILE A 318 -10.22 9.34 1.41
C ILE A 318 -11.15 9.90 0.33
N GLY A 319 -12.01 10.85 0.68
CA GLY A 319 -12.85 11.58 -0.26
C GLY A 319 -12.06 12.55 -1.14
N SER A 320 -12.70 12.96 -2.24
CA SER A 320 -12.20 13.98 -3.15
C SER A 320 -12.02 15.32 -2.42
N ARG A 321 -10.89 15.99 -2.64
CA ARG A 321 -10.55 17.26 -2.00
C ARG A 321 -9.55 18.04 -2.85
N ASP A 322 -9.34 19.31 -2.50
CA ASP A 322 -8.23 20.10 -3.03
C ASP A 322 -6.93 19.68 -2.32
N ALA A 323 -6.26 18.68 -2.89
CA ALA A 323 -5.13 18.02 -2.24
C ALA A 323 -3.93 18.96 -2.07
N LEU A 324 -3.72 19.88 -3.03
CA LEU A 324 -2.64 20.86 -2.99
C LEU A 324 -2.86 21.86 -1.85
N ASN A 325 -4.04 22.48 -1.77
CA ASN A 325 -4.33 23.44 -0.70
C ASN A 325 -4.32 22.78 0.69
N VAL A 326 -4.83 21.54 0.80
CA VAL A 326 -4.78 20.76 2.06
C VAL A 326 -3.34 20.46 2.48
N SER A 327 -2.44 20.20 1.53
CA SER A 327 -1.03 19.92 1.85
C SER A 327 -0.33 21.12 2.51
N GLN A 328 -0.71 22.34 2.15
CA GLN A 328 -0.09 23.59 2.63
C GLN A 328 -0.89 24.28 3.74
N ALA A 329 -2.01 23.71 4.20
CA ALA A 329 -2.90 24.35 5.17
C ALA A 329 -2.21 24.73 6.50
N TRP A 330 -1.13 24.03 6.87
CA TRP A 330 -0.32 24.34 8.05
C TRP A 330 0.26 25.75 8.05
N ARG A 331 0.54 26.30 6.87
CA ARG A 331 1.07 27.66 6.68
C ARG A 331 0.14 28.74 7.24
N LYS A 332 -1.18 28.51 7.19
CA LYS A 332 -2.19 29.48 7.63
C LYS A 332 -2.74 29.19 9.03
N THR A 333 -2.71 27.93 9.47
CA THR A 333 -3.44 27.52 10.68
C THR A 333 -2.57 27.30 11.90
N LEU A 334 -1.28 26.98 11.73
CA LEU A 334 -0.39 26.80 12.86
C LEU A 334 0.25 28.14 13.26
N PRO A 335 0.31 28.47 14.56
CA PRO A 335 1.14 29.56 15.05
C PRO A 335 2.62 29.31 14.72
N PHE A 336 3.36 30.36 14.36
CA PHE A 336 4.77 30.25 13.97
C PHE A 336 5.64 29.59 15.04
N GLN A 337 5.40 29.89 16.33
CA GLN A 337 6.11 29.27 17.46
C GLN A 337 6.00 27.73 17.47
N LYS A 338 4.84 27.17 17.10
CA LYS A 338 4.68 25.71 17.00
C LYS A 338 5.45 25.16 15.79
N ILE A 339 5.43 25.88 14.67
CA ILE A 339 6.20 25.52 13.48
C ILE A 339 7.69 25.51 13.77
N GLU A 340 8.20 26.54 14.45
CA GLU A 340 9.61 26.62 14.87
C GLU A 340 9.99 25.40 15.73
N LYS A 341 9.19 25.05 16.74
CA LYS A 341 9.41 23.84 17.55
C LYS A 341 9.42 22.56 16.71
N VAL A 342 8.50 22.40 15.76
CA VAL A 342 8.48 21.24 14.84
C VAL A 342 9.74 21.22 13.97
N GLN A 343 10.14 22.34 13.39
CA GLN A 343 11.34 22.47 12.57
C GLN A 343 12.60 22.11 13.37
N ASN A 344 12.67 22.53 14.63
CA ASN A 344 13.80 22.21 15.51
C ASN A 344 13.91 20.70 15.78
N VAL A 345 12.80 20.02 16.10
CA VAL A 345 12.84 18.56 16.37
C VAL A 345 12.96 17.70 15.12
N CYS A 346 12.61 18.24 13.94
CA CYS A 346 12.61 17.52 12.66
C CYS A 346 13.64 18.05 11.65
N LYS A 347 14.58 18.90 12.08
CA LYS A 347 15.52 19.63 11.20
C LYS A 347 16.25 18.73 10.23
N ASP A 348 16.83 17.65 10.73
CA ASP A 348 17.60 16.69 9.91
C ASP A 348 16.72 16.01 8.86
N ALA A 349 15.49 15.63 9.24
CA ALA A 349 14.54 15.02 8.32
C ALA A 349 14.08 16.01 7.25
N MET A 350 13.82 17.26 7.65
CA MET A 350 13.41 18.31 6.72
C MET A 350 14.51 18.59 5.69
N ASN A 351 15.74 18.79 6.15
CA ASN A 351 16.89 19.03 5.27
C ASN A 351 17.11 17.86 4.30
N LEU A 352 17.10 16.62 4.81
CA LEU A 352 17.37 15.43 4.01
C LEU A 352 16.27 15.13 2.98
N LEU A 353 15.01 15.35 3.35
CA LEU A 353 13.86 15.03 2.51
C LEU A 353 13.42 16.22 1.63
N GLY A 354 14.20 17.31 1.64
CA GLY A 354 14.01 18.46 0.77
C GLY A 354 12.84 19.36 1.16
N TYR A 355 12.66 19.61 2.47
CA TYR A 355 11.71 20.57 3.02
C TYR A 355 12.45 21.81 3.57
N GLN A 356 12.23 22.96 2.95
CA GLN A 356 12.82 24.23 3.37
C GLN A 356 12.18 24.73 4.69
N LEU A 357 13.05 25.16 5.61
CA LEU A 357 12.65 25.78 6.87
C LEU A 357 12.20 27.23 6.60
N VAL A 358 11.14 27.66 7.30
CA VAL A 358 10.73 29.06 7.33
C VAL A 358 11.32 29.73 8.57
N GLN A 359 11.80 30.97 8.43
CA GLN A 359 12.48 31.74 9.47
C GLN A 359 11.58 32.80 10.13
N SER A 360 10.44 33.12 9.52
CA SER A 360 9.50 34.10 10.06
C SER A 360 8.04 33.76 9.75
N GLU A 361 7.11 34.45 10.42
CA GLU A 361 5.68 34.32 10.15
C GLU A 361 5.31 34.83 8.74
N GLU A 362 6.03 35.82 8.23
CA GLU A 362 5.89 36.34 6.87
C GLU A 362 6.27 35.25 5.85
N GLU A 363 7.42 34.60 6.00
CA GLU A 363 7.82 33.47 5.14
C GLU A 363 6.84 32.31 5.25
N GLN A 364 6.40 31.98 6.46
CA GLN A 364 5.38 30.96 6.70
C GLN A 364 4.12 31.27 5.89
N LYS A 365 3.59 32.49 5.96
CA LYS A 365 2.31 32.85 5.33
C LYS A 365 2.42 33.16 3.84
N ASN A 366 3.62 33.36 3.31
CA ASN A 366 3.84 33.68 1.91
C ASN A 366 3.60 32.49 0.96
N MET A 367 2.37 32.28 0.52
CA MET A 367 1.97 31.13 -0.32
C MET A 367 2.70 31.03 -1.68
N SER A 368 3.39 32.08 -2.15
CA SER A 368 4.20 32.02 -3.38
C SER A 368 5.59 31.42 -3.18
N LEU A 369 6.08 31.35 -1.93
CA LEU A 369 7.35 30.72 -1.59
C LEU A 369 7.24 29.20 -1.74
N ASP A 370 8.04 28.60 -2.64
CA ASP A 370 8.20 27.16 -2.71
C ASP A 370 9.10 26.69 -1.55
N LEU A 371 8.59 25.73 -0.78
CA LEU A 371 9.27 25.17 0.38
C LEU A 371 9.79 23.75 0.12
N LEU A 372 9.84 23.32 -1.14
CA LEU A 372 10.38 22.03 -1.54
C LEU A 372 11.66 22.21 -2.36
N PHE A 373 12.72 21.48 -1.98
CA PHE A 373 13.87 21.29 -2.83
C PHE A 373 13.65 20.10 -3.77
N ALA A 374 14.37 20.09 -4.90
CA ALA A 374 14.51 18.89 -5.70
C ALA A 374 15.15 17.78 -4.83
N GLN A 375 14.63 16.57 -4.92
CA GLN A 375 15.26 15.42 -4.28
C GLN A 375 16.55 15.10 -5.04
N SER A 376 17.65 14.90 -4.31
CA SER A 376 18.94 14.49 -4.88
C SER A 376 18.98 12.99 -5.12
#